data_AF-A0A936FQ92-F1
#
_entry.id   AF-A0A936FQ92-F1
#
_cell.length_a   1.000
_cell.length_b   1.000
_cell.length_c   1.000
_cell.angle_alpha   90.00
_cell.angle_beta   90.00
_cell.angle_gamma   90.00
#
_symmetry.space_group_name_H-M   'P 1'
#
loop_
_entity.id
_entity.type
_entity.pdbx_description
1 polymer ?
#
loop_
_entity_poly.entity_id
_entity_poly.type
_entity_poly.pdbx_seq_one_letter_code
_entity_poly.pdbx_strand_id
1 'polypeptide(L)'
;MNTNNEIKSELGEIAPFLATLKDKKNGFTVPKDHFSKLQNQIFDQLKDETPVLTVKKKFSIWDYAWLKPAVAAVFVGAVGASIFFWNANKSTSINQKMADISSDEMENYISSHIDEFDVELIVKNNPGILDETFKDFKPEDIHQYLKESIDDIEIEDLENL
;
A
#
# COMPACT_ATOMS: atom_id res chain seq x y z
N MET A 1 30.08 19.43 -13.99
CA MET A 1 29.73 19.50 -12.57
C MET A 1 30.84 18.83 -11.76
N ASN A 2 31.29 19.46 -10.67
CA ASN A 2 32.51 19.06 -9.96
C ASN A 2 32.11 18.24 -8.71
N THR A 3 32.05 16.93 -8.85
CA THR A 3 31.59 15.95 -7.83
C THR A 3 32.31 16.07 -6.49
N ASN A 4 33.55 16.57 -6.50
CA ASN A 4 34.32 16.80 -5.27
C ASN A 4 33.73 17.92 -4.40
N ASN A 5 33.03 18.89 -4.98
CA ASN A 5 32.40 19.97 -4.23
C ASN A 5 31.07 19.51 -3.61
N GLU A 6 30.34 18.66 -4.33
CA GLU A 6 29.09 18.03 -3.89
C GLU A 6 29.34 17.09 -2.70
N ILE A 7 30.32 16.18 -2.82
CA ILE A 7 30.73 15.27 -1.73
C ILE A 7 31.14 16.05 -0.47
N LYS A 8 31.88 17.16 -0.62
CA LYS A 8 32.29 18.00 0.53
C LYS A 8 31.09 18.71 1.18
N SER A 9 30.11 19.12 0.39
CA SER A 9 28.88 19.74 0.88
C SER A 9 28.06 18.74 1.69
N GLU A 10 27.83 17.54 1.15
CA GLU A 10 27.11 16.45 1.84
C GLU A 10 27.82 16.00 3.11
N LEU A 11 29.15 15.86 3.07
CA LEU A 11 29.95 15.52 4.26
C LEU A 11 29.84 16.60 5.34
N GLY A 12 29.85 17.87 4.97
CA GLY A 12 29.70 18.99 5.91
C GLY A 12 28.35 18.99 6.62
N GLU A 13 27.30 18.54 5.93
CA GLU A 13 25.95 18.45 6.48
C GLU A 13 25.74 17.21 7.37
N ILE A 14 26.21 16.04 6.92
CA ILE A 14 25.87 14.76 7.55
C ILE A 14 26.85 14.39 8.67
N ALA A 15 28.14 14.74 8.55
CA ALA A 15 29.16 14.33 9.53
C ALA A 15 28.89 14.85 10.97
N PRO A 16 28.43 16.10 11.18
CA PRO A 16 28.07 16.58 12.52
C PRO A 16 26.92 15.78 13.14
N PHE A 17 25.90 15.44 12.36
CA PHE A 17 24.77 14.62 12.83
C PHE A 17 25.24 13.22 13.25
N LEU A 18 26.05 12.55 12.42
CA LEU A 18 26.59 11.21 12.75
C LEU A 18 27.49 11.25 13.99
N ALA A 19 28.26 12.32 14.20
CA ALA A 19 29.07 12.49 15.41
C ALA A 19 28.19 12.53 16.67
N THR A 20 27.02 13.18 16.63
CA THR A 20 26.09 13.21 17.77
C THR A 20 25.47 11.85 18.10
N LEU A 21 25.39 10.94 17.13
CA LEU A 21 24.86 9.59 17.34
C LEU A 21 25.87 8.66 18.04
N LYS A 22 27.17 8.91 17.88
CA LYS A 22 28.23 8.13 18.54
C LYS A 22 28.14 8.17 20.06
N ASP A 23 27.71 9.30 20.62
CA ASP A 23 27.56 9.49 22.06
C ASP A 23 26.25 8.90 22.62
N LYS A 24 25.30 8.55 21.74
CA LYS A 24 24.07 7.86 22.11
C LYS A 24 24.35 6.37 22.27
N LYS A 25 24.69 5.95 23.50
CA LYS A 25 24.86 4.53 23.88
C LYS A 25 23.62 3.64 23.72
N ASN A 26 22.48 4.22 23.30
CA ASN A 26 21.20 3.53 23.09
C ASN A 26 21.09 3.01 21.64
N GLY A 27 22.07 2.20 21.21
CA GLY A 27 22.00 1.49 19.94
C GLY A 27 21.03 0.31 19.98
N PHE A 28 20.85 -0.35 18.84
CA PHE A 28 20.15 -1.63 18.78
C PHE A 28 20.92 -2.67 19.61
N THR A 29 20.37 -3.04 20.77
CA THR A 29 20.91 -4.12 21.60
C THR A 29 20.17 -5.39 21.24
N VAL A 30 20.87 -6.34 20.62
CA VAL A 30 20.31 -7.65 20.35
C VAL A 30 20.29 -8.48 21.64
N PRO A 31 19.16 -9.12 21.98
CA PRO A 31 19.11 -10.04 23.11
C PRO A 31 20.14 -11.15 22.96
N LYS A 32 20.67 -11.62 24.10
CA LYS A 32 21.52 -12.80 24.14
C LYS A 32 20.77 -13.97 23.47
N ASP A 33 21.46 -14.67 22.57
CA ASP A 33 20.96 -15.84 21.84
C ASP A 33 19.91 -15.58 20.75
N HIS A 34 19.68 -14.33 20.32
CA HIS A 34 18.74 -14.02 19.22
C HIS A 34 19.06 -14.81 17.93
N PHE A 35 20.30 -14.72 17.45
CA PHE A 35 20.73 -15.43 16.24
C PHE A 35 20.93 -16.93 16.45
N SER A 36 21.29 -17.36 17.67
CA SER A 36 21.40 -18.78 18.01
C SER A 36 20.04 -19.48 17.98
N LYS A 37 18.97 -18.81 18.42
CA LYS A 37 17.60 -19.34 18.36
C LYS A 37 17.01 -19.29 16.96
N LEU A 38 17.35 -18.27 16.18
CA LEU A 38 16.86 -18.13 14.81
C LEU A 38 17.18 -19.36 13.94
N GLN A 39 18.42 -19.86 14.02
CA GLN A 39 18.80 -21.08 13.30
C GLN A 39 17.92 -22.27 13.68
N ASN A 40 17.72 -22.49 14.98
CA ASN A 40 16.89 -23.60 15.47
C ASN A 40 15.42 -23.45 15.06
N GLN A 41 14.88 -22.23 15.12
CA GLN A 41 13.51 -21.94 14.69
C GLN A 41 13.28 -22.22 13.20
N ILE A 42 14.26 -21.90 12.35
CA ILE A 42 14.21 -22.22 10.91
C ILE A 42 14.24 -23.73 10.71
N PHE A 43 15.13 -24.45 11.40
CA PHE A 43 15.22 -25.91 11.27
C PHE A 43 13.99 -26.64 11.80
N ASP A 44 13.35 -26.13 12.86
CA ASP A 44 12.14 -26.74 13.41
C ASP A 44 10.95 -26.57 12.46
N GLN A 45 10.80 -25.40 11.81
CA GLN A 45 9.80 -25.19 10.76
C GLN A 45 9.96 -26.13 9.56
N LEU A 46 11.19 -26.55 9.24
CA LEU A 46 11.47 -27.49 8.17
C LEU A 46 11.24 -28.96 8.55
N LYS A 47 11.19 -29.29 9.85
CA LYS A 47 11.01 -30.68 10.33
C LYS A 47 9.55 -31.10 10.41
N ASP A 48 8.63 -30.15 10.57
CA ASP A 48 7.19 -30.41 10.67
C ASP A 48 6.54 -30.82 9.33
N GLU A 49 7.29 -30.83 8.22
CA GLU A 49 6.83 -31.26 6.90
C GLU A 49 7.19 -32.70 6.52
N THR A 50 7.34 -33.61 7.49
CA THR A 50 7.27 -35.05 7.16
C THR A 50 5.84 -35.55 7.38
N PRO A 51 4.98 -35.58 6.34
CA PRO A 51 3.67 -36.17 6.48
C PRO A 51 3.85 -37.64 6.84
N VAL A 52 3.57 -37.98 8.10
CA VAL A 52 3.41 -39.36 8.52
C VAL A 52 2.28 -39.94 7.67
N LEU A 53 2.66 -40.72 6.67
CA LEU A 53 1.73 -41.49 5.85
C LEU A 53 1.13 -42.57 6.75
N THR A 54 0.10 -42.16 7.50
CA THR A 54 -0.79 -43.08 8.19
C THR A 54 -1.47 -43.92 7.11
N VAL A 55 -1.05 -45.18 7.00
CA VAL A 55 -1.65 -46.14 6.07
C VAL A 55 -3.11 -46.31 6.48
N LYS A 56 -4.01 -45.60 5.79
CA LYS A 56 -5.45 -45.72 6.01
C LYS A 56 -5.86 -47.15 5.70
N LYS A 57 -6.38 -47.86 6.72
CA LYS A 57 -7.00 -49.18 6.58
C LYS A 57 -8.02 -49.09 5.43
N LYS A 58 -7.85 -49.95 4.41
CA LYS A 58 -8.71 -49.97 3.23
C LYS A 58 -10.09 -50.47 3.68
N PHE A 59 -11.03 -49.55 3.86
CA PHE A 59 -12.42 -49.89 4.19
C PHE A 59 -13.08 -50.56 2.99
N SER A 60 -13.68 -51.74 3.20
CA SER A 60 -14.45 -52.43 2.18
C SER A 60 -15.85 -51.83 2.10
N ILE A 61 -16.18 -51.24 0.95
CA ILE A 61 -17.51 -50.67 0.65
C ILE A 61 -18.66 -51.68 0.73
N TRP A 62 -18.35 -52.98 0.79
CA TRP A 62 -19.32 -54.08 0.86
C TRP A 62 -19.93 -54.24 2.25
N ASP A 63 -19.29 -53.70 3.30
CA ASP A 63 -19.73 -53.84 4.70
C ASP A 63 -20.89 -52.89 5.06
N TYR A 64 -21.18 -51.89 4.21
CA TYR A 64 -22.21 -50.85 4.46
C TYR A 64 -23.35 -50.85 3.44
N ALA A 65 -23.47 -51.91 2.64
CA ALA A 65 -24.43 -52.02 1.53
C ALA A 65 -25.92 -52.01 1.95
N TRP A 66 -26.23 -51.99 3.25
CA TRP A 66 -27.59 -51.98 3.79
C TRP A 66 -28.09 -50.59 4.25
N LEU A 67 -27.26 -49.54 4.21
CA LEU A 67 -27.63 -48.15 4.61
C LEU A 67 -28.07 -47.25 3.43
N LYS A 68 -28.94 -47.77 2.57
CA LYS A 68 -29.51 -47.07 1.40
C LYS A 68 -30.79 -46.30 1.83
N PRO A 69 -30.75 -45.19 2.60
CA PRO A 69 -30.73 -43.86 1.96
C PRO A 69 -30.10 -42.71 2.79
N ALA A 70 -29.40 -42.99 3.89
CA ALA A 70 -28.88 -41.92 4.77
C ALA A 70 -27.71 -41.16 4.12
N VAL A 71 -26.87 -41.87 3.36
CA VAL A 71 -25.69 -41.31 2.71
C VAL A 71 -26.07 -40.27 1.64
N ALA A 72 -27.15 -40.50 0.88
CA ALA A 72 -27.56 -39.57 -0.17
C ALA A 72 -28.00 -38.21 0.39
N ALA A 73 -28.73 -38.20 1.51
CA ALA A 73 -29.17 -36.95 2.14
C ALA A 73 -27.99 -36.15 2.71
N VAL A 74 -26.97 -36.84 3.24
CA VAL A 74 -25.75 -36.20 3.74
C VAL A 74 -24.94 -35.59 2.58
N PHE A 75 -24.84 -36.26 1.43
CA PHE A 75 -24.15 -35.69 0.27
C PHE A 75 -24.88 -34.47 -0.31
N VAL A 76 -26.20 -34.54 -0.49
CA VAL A 76 -26.98 -33.38 -0.96
C VAL A 76 -26.93 -32.24 0.05
N GLY A 77 -27.04 -32.54 1.35
CA GLY A 77 -26.91 -31.57 2.43
C GLY A 77 -25.52 -30.94 2.50
N ALA A 78 -24.45 -31.72 2.35
CA ALA A 78 -23.08 -31.22 2.38
C ALA A 78 -22.74 -30.34 1.17
N VAL A 79 -23.21 -30.70 -0.02
CA VAL A 79 -23.03 -29.89 -1.24
C VAL A 79 -23.88 -28.62 -1.17
N GLY A 80 -25.13 -28.71 -0.70
CA GLY A 80 -25.99 -27.54 -0.51
C GLY A 80 -25.43 -26.58 0.55
N ALA A 81 -24.99 -27.10 1.69
CA ALA A 81 -24.38 -26.32 2.76
C ALA A 81 -23.06 -25.69 2.31
N SER A 82 -22.19 -26.40 1.58
CA SER A 82 -20.93 -25.83 1.11
C SER A 82 -21.15 -24.69 0.10
N ILE A 83 -22.10 -24.81 -0.82
CA ILE A 83 -22.47 -23.72 -1.74
C ILE A 83 -23.05 -22.52 -0.96
N PHE A 84 -23.93 -22.78 0.01
CA PHE A 84 -24.53 -21.74 0.84
C PHE A 84 -23.49 -21.00 1.69
N PHE A 85 -22.60 -21.73 2.38
CA PHE A 85 -21.52 -21.15 3.17
C PHE A 85 -20.51 -20.41 2.30
N TRP A 86 -20.17 -20.91 1.11
CA TRP A 86 -19.26 -20.19 0.20
C TRP A 86 -19.88 -18.89 -0.34
N ASN A 87 -21.19 -18.88 -0.60
CA ASN A 87 -21.89 -17.68 -1.02
C ASN A 87 -22.06 -16.67 0.13
N ALA A 88 -22.39 -17.16 1.33
CA ALA A 88 -22.50 -16.34 2.54
C ALA A 88 -21.15 -15.77 3.00
N ASN A 89 -20.05 -16.47 2.72
CA ASN A 89 -18.70 -16.10 3.13
C ASN A 89 -17.86 -15.50 2.00
N LYS A 90 -18.49 -14.94 0.95
CA LYS A 90 -17.81 -14.03 0.01
C LYS A 90 -17.45 -12.74 0.75
N SER A 91 -16.39 -12.79 1.55
CA SER A 91 -15.65 -11.58 1.89
C SER A 91 -15.12 -11.04 0.57
N THR A 92 -15.72 -9.96 0.08
CA THR A 92 -15.12 -9.14 -0.97
C THR A 92 -13.76 -8.72 -0.42
N SER A 93 -12.69 -9.35 -0.90
CA SER A 93 -11.34 -8.88 -0.66
C SER A 93 -11.26 -7.47 -1.23
N ILE A 94 -11.28 -6.46 -0.37
CA ILE A 94 -11.24 -5.03 -0.73
C ILE A 94 -10.02 -4.74 -1.64
N ASN A 95 -8.96 -5.55 -1.51
CA ASN A 95 -7.75 -5.45 -2.30
C ASN A 95 -7.92 -5.74 -3.81
N GLN A 96 -9.02 -6.34 -4.26
CA GLN A 96 -9.23 -6.62 -5.69
C GLN A 96 -10.13 -5.59 -6.39
N LYS A 97 -10.71 -4.64 -5.65
CA LYS A 97 -11.56 -3.56 -6.21
C LYS A 97 -10.85 -2.21 -6.35
N MET A 98 -9.66 -2.04 -5.77
CA MET A 98 -8.88 -0.79 -5.92
C MET A 98 -7.96 -0.79 -7.16
N ALA A 99 -7.72 -1.96 -7.75
CA ALA A 99 -6.85 -2.10 -8.92
C ALA A 99 -7.58 -1.93 -10.27
N ASP A 100 -8.89 -1.69 -10.24
CA ASP A 100 -9.76 -1.66 -11.44
C ASP A 100 -10.43 -0.29 -11.63
N ILE A 101 -9.90 0.77 -11.00
CA ILE A 101 -10.36 2.13 -11.26
C ILE A 101 -9.85 2.57 -12.63
N SER A 102 -10.78 2.94 -13.51
CA SER A 102 -10.46 3.51 -14.83
C SER A 102 -9.74 4.85 -14.67
N SER A 103 -8.85 5.21 -15.61
CA SER A 103 -8.30 6.57 -15.68
C SER A 103 -9.41 7.62 -15.73
N ASP A 104 -10.49 7.35 -16.48
CA ASP A 104 -11.65 8.26 -16.57
C ASP A 104 -12.36 8.42 -15.22
N GLU A 105 -12.45 7.35 -14.43
CA GLU A 105 -13.09 7.37 -13.12
C GLU A 105 -12.22 8.11 -12.08
N MET A 106 -10.91 7.95 -12.19
CA MET A 106 -9.93 8.69 -11.38
C MET A 106 -9.97 10.19 -11.69
N GLU A 107 -9.99 10.58 -12.96
CA GLU A 107 -10.11 11.98 -13.37
C GLU A 107 -11.43 12.60 -12.87
N ASN A 108 -12.56 11.92 -13.07
CA ASN A 108 -13.86 12.39 -12.60
C ASN A 108 -13.91 12.53 -11.07
N TYR A 109 -13.29 11.62 -10.33
CA TYR A 109 -13.21 11.70 -8.87
C TYR A 109 -12.38 12.90 -8.42
N ILE A 110 -11.19 13.09 -9.00
CA ILE A 110 -10.31 14.22 -8.68
C ILE A 110 -11.01 15.55 -9.01
N SER A 111 -11.63 15.68 -10.17
CA SER A 111 -12.32 16.93 -10.56
C SER A 111 -13.53 17.23 -9.68
N SER A 112 -14.31 16.21 -9.28
CA SER A 112 -15.48 16.41 -8.42
C SER A 112 -15.14 16.71 -6.96
N HIS A 113 -13.92 16.41 -6.52
CA HIS A 113 -13.46 16.62 -5.14
C HIS A 113 -12.26 17.57 -5.08
N ILE A 114 -11.98 18.33 -6.15
CA ILE A 114 -10.76 19.16 -6.25
C ILE A 114 -10.63 20.17 -5.10
N ASP A 115 -11.77 20.68 -4.62
CA ASP A 115 -11.84 21.64 -3.51
C ASP A 115 -11.51 21.01 -2.14
N GLU A 116 -11.63 19.68 -2.00
CA GLU A 116 -11.29 18.96 -0.77
C GLU A 116 -9.77 18.71 -0.66
N PHE A 117 -9.03 18.80 -1.78
CA PHE A 117 -7.60 18.57 -1.78
C PHE A 117 -6.84 19.79 -1.26
N ASP A 118 -6.04 19.58 -0.22
CA ASP A 118 -5.13 20.57 0.31
C ASP A 118 -3.86 20.64 -0.57
N VAL A 119 -3.74 21.73 -1.31
CA VAL A 119 -2.60 22.03 -2.19
C VAL A 119 -1.28 22.03 -1.41
N GLU A 120 -1.27 22.46 -0.15
CA GLU A 120 -0.06 22.49 0.68
C GLU A 120 0.44 21.07 0.98
N LEU A 121 -0.47 20.13 1.26
CA LEU A 121 -0.14 18.72 1.48
C LEU A 121 0.37 18.05 0.21
N ILE A 122 -0.18 18.40 -0.96
CA ILE A 122 0.27 17.88 -2.25
C ILE A 122 1.70 18.34 -2.55
N VAL A 123 2.00 19.63 -2.38
CA VAL A 123 3.34 20.18 -2.60
C VAL A 123 4.35 19.65 -1.57
N LYS A 124 3.94 19.49 -0.31
CA LYS A 124 4.81 18.91 0.73
C LYS A 124 5.23 17.48 0.42
N ASN A 125 4.32 16.67 -0.13
CA ASN A 125 4.58 15.27 -0.46
C ASN A 125 5.23 15.10 -1.84
N ASN A 126 5.03 16.06 -2.75
CA ASN A 126 5.68 16.11 -4.05
C ASN A 126 6.23 17.52 -4.34
N PRO A 127 7.41 17.86 -3.80
CA PRO A 127 7.96 19.22 -3.88
C PRO A 127 8.29 19.70 -5.30
N GLY A 128 8.43 18.78 -6.26
CA GLY A 128 8.69 19.11 -7.67
C GLY A 128 7.44 19.25 -8.53
N ILE A 129 6.24 19.00 -7.99
CA ILE A 129 5.01 18.99 -8.79
C ILE A 129 4.69 20.36 -9.41
N LEU A 130 5.06 21.43 -8.73
CA LEU A 130 4.89 22.79 -9.25
C LEU A 130 5.83 23.03 -10.45
N ASP A 131 7.09 22.62 -10.34
CA ASP A 131 8.06 22.77 -11.42
C ASP A 131 7.66 21.96 -12.66
N GLU A 132 7.09 20.76 -12.49
CA GLU A 132 6.56 19.96 -13.59
C GLU A 132 5.29 20.57 -14.19
N THR A 133 4.38 21.06 -13.36
CA THR A 133 3.10 21.68 -13.80
C THR A 133 3.35 22.97 -14.57
N PHE A 134 4.34 23.77 -14.16
CA PHE A 134 4.68 25.05 -14.78
C PHE A 134 5.79 24.95 -15.83
N LYS A 135 6.33 23.75 -16.09
CA LYS A 135 7.47 23.54 -17.01
C LYS A 135 7.21 24.07 -18.42
N ASP A 136 5.98 23.92 -18.90
CA ASP A 136 5.58 24.28 -20.25
C ASP A 136 4.95 25.69 -20.32
N PHE A 137 4.76 26.36 -19.17
CA PHE A 137 4.29 27.73 -19.11
C PHE A 137 5.46 28.69 -19.32
N LYS A 138 5.35 29.53 -20.35
CA LYS A 138 6.33 30.62 -20.53
C LYS A 138 6.00 31.75 -19.56
N PRO A 139 7.01 32.39 -18.97
CA PRO A 139 6.78 33.50 -18.04
C PRO A 139 6.00 34.65 -18.70
N GLU A 140 6.14 34.85 -20.01
CA GLU A 140 5.40 35.85 -20.78
C GLU A 140 3.88 35.60 -20.79
N ASP A 141 3.44 34.34 -20.84
CA ASP A 141 2.03 33.96 -20.88
C ASP A 141 1.36 34.22 -19.52
N ILE A 142 2.10 34.00 -18.42
CA ILE A 142 1.65 34.27 -17.04
C ILE A 142 1.46 35.78 -16.85
N HIS A 143 2.40 36.59 -17.33
CA HIS A 143 2.29 38.05 -17.25
C HIS A 143 1.10 38.61 -18.04
N GLN A 144 0.80 38.04 -19.22
CA GLN A 144 -0.35 38.44 -20.00
C GLN A 144 -1.67 38.10 -19.30
N TYR A 145 -1.79 36.87 -18.77
CA TYR A 145 -2.98 36.44 -18.04
C TYR A 145 -3.22 37.28 -16.77
N LEU A 146 -2.16 37.56 -15.99
CA LEU A 146 -2.26 38.41 -14.81
C LEU A 146 -2.65 39.83 -15.18
N LYS A 147 -2.12 40.37 -16.27
CA LYS A 147 -2.48 41.71 -16.73
C LYS A 147 -3.94 41.79 -17.17
N GLU A 148 -4.41 40.81 -17.95
CA GLU A 148 -5.81 40.72 -18.37
C GLU A 148 -6.75 40.58 -17.16
N SER A 149 -6.38 39.74 -16.19
CA SER A 149 -7.15 39.58 -14.95
C SER A 149 -7.15 40.83 -14.07
N ILE A 150 -6.07 41.61 -14.05
CA ILE A 150 -5.97 42.88 -13.29
C ILE A 150 -6.74 43.99 -14.01
N ASP A 151 -6.70 44.01 -15.34
CA ASP A 151 -7.45 44.97 -16.16
C ASP A 151 -8.97 44.73 -16.05
N ASP A 152 -9.40 43.49 -15.80
CA ASP A 152 -10.80 43.11 -15.53
C ASP A 152 -11.27 43.40 -14.08
N ILE A 153 -10.36 43.69 -13.15
CA ILE A 153 -10.71 44.15 -11.80
C ILE A 153 -10.97 45.65 -11.86
N GLU A 154 -12.24 46.06 -11.87
CA GLU A 154 -12.61 47.46 -11.75
C GLU A 154 -12.10 48.00 -10.39
N ILE A 155 -11.36 49.11 -10.43
CA ILE A 155 -10.75 49.76 -9.25
C ILE A 155 -11.79 50.05 -8.14
N GLU A 156 -13.07 50.16 -8.51
CA GLU A 156 -14.21 50.40 -7.63
C GLU A 156 -14.50 49.21 -6.69
N ASP A 157 -14.12 47.98 -7.06
CA ASP A 157 -14.24 46.79 -6.21
C ASP A 157 -13.12 46.68 -5.15
N LEU A 158 -11.99 47.37 -5.36
CA LEU A 158 -10.87 47.42 -4.42
C LEU A 158 -11.07 48.46 -3.31
N GLU A 159 -12.02 49.38 -3.44
CA GLU A 159 -12.37 50.36 -2.39
C GLU A 159 -13.28 49.80 -1.30
N ASN A 160 -13.89 48.63 -1.50
CA ASN A 160 -14.80 47.98 -0.55
C ASN A 160 -14.18 46.80 0.23
N LEU A 161 -12.85 46.71 0.26
CA LEU A 161 -12.08 45.70 1.01
C LEU A 161 -11.41 46.30 2.26
#